data_AF-A0A6A2Z5P1-F1
#
_entry.id   AF-A0A6A2Z5P1-F1
#
_cell.length_a   1.000
_cell.length_b   1.000
_cell.length_c   1.000
_cell.angle_alpha   90.00
_cell.angle_beta   90.00
_cell.angle_gamma   90.00
#
_symmetry.space_group_name_H-M   'P 1'
#
loop_
_entity.id
_entity.type
_entity.pdbx_description
1 polymer ?
#
loop_
_entity_poly.entity_id
_entity_poly.type
_entity_poly.pdbx_seq_one_letter_code
_entity_poly.pdbx_strand_id
1 'polypeptide(L)'
;MVGVFEVGAVPFNNDVWGPPDFSTTPAAAAATLPLQVPFAPLSRSEKLGRIADFTRYFANGNPSNRPSSWKQGSASESHFNFSLDLDAFPLANPDDDSSFRLVDAKPPTRPKFGPKWRFNQNQPQLPQLRDEEVEARKREAEKERARRDWLYNLNRLNQNQQRREAAFFKSSNERRLGRFKNRNFFKVTTTDDPVIRRLANEDKATVFATDTILATLMCAPRSVYSWDIVIQRVGNKLFFDKRDVSQLDLLSVHETSQEPLPEAKDDINSAYSLSVEAAYVNQNFSQHVLLSDGNKVSFDEPNPFSNEGDEVASVAYRYRRWKLDNDIHLVARCEVQSVVEVNNQKSFLILNALNEFDSKYSGVDWRQKLETQRGAVLATELKNNANKLAKWTAQSIFRYFVTYIPMKYVV
;
A
#
# COMPACT_ATOMS: atom_id res chain seq x y z
N MET A 1 45.60 -22.97 7.51
CA MET A 1 45.04 -22.18 8.63
C MET A 1 43.97 -23.02 9.27
N VAL A 2 44.23 -23.54 10.48
CA VAL A 2 43.23 -24.22 11.30
C VAL A 2 42.33 -23.14 11.87
N GLY A 3 41.02 -23.22 11.65
CA GLY A 3 40.06 -22.22 12.16
C GLY A 3 40.17 -22.14 13.68
N VAL A 4 40.36 -20.93 14.20
CA VAL A 4 40.37 -20.68 15.64
C VAL A 4 38.94 -20.84 16.14
N PHE A 5 38.71 -21.81 17.01
CA PHE A 5 37.46 -21.97 17.74
C PHE A 5 37.52 -21.10 19.00
N GLU A 6 36.79 -19.98 19.02
CA GLU A 6 36.67 -19.16 20.21
C GLU A 6 35.72 -19.83 21.20
N VAL A 7 36.22 -20.06 22.42
CA VAL A 7 35.43 -20.64 23.51
C VAL A 7 34.44 -19.59 24.00
N GLY A 8 33.14 -19.88 23.89
CA GLY A 8 32.08 -18.99 24.37
C GLY A 8 32.17 -18.75 25.88
N ALA A 9 31.86 -17.53 26.31
CA ALA A 9 31.90 -17.15 27.72
C ALA A 9 30.81 -17.91 28.52
N VAL A 10 31.22 -18.67 29.53
CA VAL A 10 30.32 -19.35 30.46
C VAL A 10 30.26 -18.55 31.76
N PRO A 11 29.07 -18.09 32.21
CA PRO A 11 28.94 -17.40 33.48
C PRO A 11 29.31 -18.33 34.65
N PHE A 12 30.14 -17.82 35.56
CA PHE A 12 30.61 -18.54 36.74
C PHE A 12 29.85 -18.09 37.98
N ASN A 13 29.32 -19.05 38.75
CA ASN A 13 28.60 -18.80 40.00
C ASN A 13 29.23 -19.66 41.11
N ASN A 14 29.70 -19.01 42.18
CA ASN A 14 30.46 -19.66 43.26
C ASN A 14 29.57 -20.44 44.23
N ASP A 15 28.34 -19.98 44.47
CA ASP A 15 27.59 -20.41 45.66
C ASP A 15 26.36 -21.28 45.32
N VAL A 16 25.87 -21.27 44.07
CA VAL A 16 24.70 -22.07 43.65
C VAL A 16 24.79 -22.45 42.16
N TRP A 17 24.25 -23.63 41.81
CA TRP A 17 24.04 -24.02 40.41
C TRP A 17 22.82 -23.29 39.84
N GLY A 18 23.01 -22.37 38.90
CA GLY A 18 21.93 -21.54 38.35
C GLY A 18 22.41 -20.19 37.82
N PRO A 19 21.51 -19.33 37.30
CA PRO A 19 21.87 -18.01 36.81
C PRO A 19 22.48 -17.16 37.94
N PRO A 20 23.54 -16.39 37.66
CA PRO A 20 24.18 -15.52 38.67
C PRO A 20 23.25 -14.37 39.07
N ASP A 21 23.36 -13.93 40.33
CA ASP A 21 22.58 -12.80 40.84
C ASP A 21 22.95 -11.49 40.12
N PHE A 22 21.92 -10.67 39.90
CA PHE A 22 21.94 -9.47 39.04
C PHE A 22 23.00 -8.40 39.37
N SER A 23 23.62 -8.46 40.55
CA SER A 23 24.58 -7.44 41.02
C SER A 23 26.03 -7.67 40.56
N THR A 24 26.36 -8.83 39.97
CA THR A 24 27.76 -9.18 39.63
C THR A 24 27.98 -9.60 38.18
N THR A 25 26.98 -9.45 37.30
CA THR A 25 27.10 -9.91 35.91
C THR A 25 27.71 -8.83 35.00
N PRO A 26 28.90 -9.04 34.41
CA PRO A 26 29.36 -8.21 33.31
C PRO A 26 28.43 -8.42 32.11
N ALA A 27 28.09 -7.32 31.41
CA ALA A 27 27.09 -7.25 30.34
C ALA A 27 27.26 -8.27 29.19
N ALA A 28 28.40 -8.95 29.09
CA ALA A 28 28.68 -9.97 28.10
C ALA A 28 28.09 -11.35 28.43
N ALA A 29 27.68 -11.62 29.68
CA ALA A 29 27.24 -12.95 30.12
C ALA A 29 25.73 -13.06 30.45
N ALA A 30 25.00 -11.94 30.48
CA ALA A 30 23.54 -11.95 30.61
C ALA A 30 22.92 -12.15 29.22
N ALA A 31 22.25 -13.28 29.03
CA ALA A 31 21.64 -13.73 27.78
C ALA A 31 20.89 -12.61 27.03
N THR A 32 21.43 -12.15 25.88
CA THR A 32 20.78 -11.55 24.69
C THR A 32 19.65 -10.51 24.86
N LEU A 33 19.31 -10.07 26.07
CA LEU A 33 18.18 -9.20 26.36
C LEU A 33 18.71 -7.87 26.93
N PRO A 34 18.31 -6.72 26.36
CA PRO A 34 18.72 -5.42 26.86
C PRO A 34 18.13 -5.19 28.26
N LEU A 35 19.01 -5.04 29.26
CA LEU A 35 18.69 -4.81 30.68
C LEU A 35 17.85 -3.54 30.95
N GLN A 36 17.73 -2.64 29.96
CA GLN A 36 17.04 -1.35 30.08
C GLN A 36 15.59 -1.37 29.57
N VAL A 37 15.08 -2.54 29.17
CA VAL A 37 13.70 -2.67 28.67
C VAL A 37 12.87 -3.48 29.65
N PRO A 38 11.71 -2.98 30.10
CA PRO A 38 10.79 -3.77 30.92
C PRO A 38 10.44 -5.09 30.22
N PHE A 39 10.63 -6.21 30.92
CA PHE A 39 10.28 -7.52 30.38
C PHE A 39 8.76 -7.66 30.30
N ALA A 40 8.26 -8.00 29.10
CA ALA A 40 6.87 -8.39 28.87
C ALA A 40 6.84 -9.72 28.11
N PRO A 41 6.21 -10.78 28.64
CA PRO A 41 6.07 -12.04 27.93
C PRO A 41 5.13 -11.86 26.74
N LEU A 42 5.50 -12.41 25.58
CA LEU A 42 4.70 -12.35 24.36
C LEU A 42 4.74 -13.69 23.63
N SER A 43 3.61 -14.09 23.03
CA SER A 43 3.58 -15.23 22.12
C SER A 43 3.66 -14.76 20.66
N ARG A 44 4.60 -15.33 19.89
CA ARG A 44 4.73 -15.03 18.44
C ARG A 44 3.54 -15.50 17.61
N SER A 45 2.67 -16.35 18.17
CA SER A 45 1.47 -16.84 17.50
C SER A 45 0.22 -15.98 17.76
N GLU A 46 0.34 -14.88 18.51
CA GLU A 46 -0.77 -13.96 18.72
C GLU A 46 -1.19 -13.25 17.43
N LYS A 47 -2.50 -13.10 17.24
CA LYS A 47 -3.05 -12.37 16.10
C LYS A 47 -2.74 -10.88 16.23
N LEU A 48 -1.86 -10.39 15.37
CA LEU A 48 -1.57 -8.97 15.20
C LEU A 48 -2.67 -8.30 14.34
N GLY A 49 -3.04 -7.04 14.64
CA GLY A 49 -3.94 -6.24 13.79
C GLY A 49 -5.24 -5.72 14.43
N ARG A 50 -5.23 -5.33 15.71
CA ARG A 50 -6.37 -4.58 16.29
C ARG A 50 -6.33 -3.12 15.80
N ILE A 51 -7.46 -2.62 15.34
CA ILE A 51 -7.61 -1.20 14.94
C ILE A 51 -7.83 -0.37 16.21
N ALA A 52 -6.97 0.62 16.44
CA ALA A 52 -7.23 1.68 17.42
C ALA A 52 -8.20 2.68 16.81
N ASP A 53 -9.35 2.89 17.45
CA ASP A 53 -10.41 3.76 16.95
C ASP A 53 -10.98 4.57 18.11
N PHE A 54 -10.62 5.85 18.15
CA PHE A 54 -11.03 6.79 19.19
C PHE A 54 -12.50 7.21 19.06
N THR A 55 -13.19 6.81 17.98
CA THR A 55 -14.62 7.10 17.78
C THR A 55 -15.53 5.94 18.21
N ARG A 56 -14.96 4.78 18.59
CA ARG A 56 -15.73 3.62 19.04
C ARG A 56 -16.28 3.85 20.43
N TYR A 57 -17.59 4.06 20.49
CA TYR A 57 -18.32 4.00 21.74
C TYR A 57 -18.41 2.54 22.19
N PHE A 58 -17.63 2.16 23.21
CA PHE A 58 -17.81 0.87 23.89
C PHE A 58 -19.09 0.94 24.73
N ALA A 59 -20.24 0.86 24.08
CA ALA A 59 -21.49 0.65 24.79
C ALA A 59 -21.42 -0.71 25.49
N ASN A 60 -21.76 -0.73 26.79
CA ASN A 60 -22.02 -1.92 27.62
C ASN A 60 -23.19 -2.75 27.03
N GLY A 61 -22.96 -3.35 25.87
CA GLY A 61 -23.93 -4.10 25.10
C GLY A 61 -23.66 -5.60 25.18
N ASN A 62 -24.57 -6.29 25.87
CA ASN A 62 -24.89 -7.71 25.88
C ASN A 62 -23.92 -8.66 25.11
N PRO A 63 -23.25 -9.63 25.78
CA PRO A 63 -22.21 -10.48 25.18
C PRO A 63 -22.67 -11.42 24.05
N SER A 64 -23.98 -11.52 23.80
CA SER A 64 -24.57 -12.44 22.81
C SER A 64 -24.46 -11.97 21.36
N ASN A 65 -24.13 -10.70 21.09
CA ASN A 65 -24.12 -10.14 19.73
C ASN A 65 -22.72 -9.95 19.11
N ARG A 66 -21.68 -10.56 19.70
CA ARG A 66 -20.32 -10.53 19.15
C ARG A 66 -20.15 -11.62 18.07
N PRO A 67 -19.62 -11.30 16.87
CA PRO A 67 -19.26 -12.32 15.89
C PRO A 67 -18.22 -13.28 16.47
N SER A 68 -18.43 -14.59 16.30
CA SER A 68 -17.69 -15.68 16.97
C SER A 68 -16.17 -15.69 16.77
N SER A 69 -15.65 -14.90 15.83
CA SER A 69 -14.21 -14.65 15.60
C SER A 69 -13.51 -13.94 16.78
N TRP A 70 -14.29 -13.26 17.63
CA TRP A 70 -13.81 -12.48 18.77
C TRP A 70 -14.24 -13.06 20.12
N LYS A 71 -14.35 -14.40 20.23
CA LYS A 71 -14.38 -15.05 21.54
C LYS A 71 -13.02 -14.82 22.21
N GLN A 72 -13.00 -13.78 23.04
CA GLN A 72 -11.96 -13.44 23.98
C GLN A 72 -11.72 -14.68 24.87
N GLY A 73 -10.57 -15.33 24.69
CA GLY A 73 -9.96 -16.07 25.80
C GLY A 73 -9.83 -15.11 26.98
N SER A 74 -9.94 -15.64 28.20
CA SER A 74 -10.00 -14.88 29.46
C SER A 74 -9.13 -13.63 29.41
N ALA A 75 -9.65 -12.48 29.85
CA ALA A 75 -8.91 -11.22 29.90
C ALA A 75 -7.61 -11.29 30.74
N SER A 76 -7.40 -12.39 31.46
CA SER A 76 -6.16 -12.75 32.16
C SER A 76 -5.05 -13.32 31.26
N GLU A 77 -5.30 -13.63 29.98
CA GLU A 77 -4.32 -14.31 29.10
C GLU A 77 -3.69 -13.41 28.03
N SER A 78 -4.14 -12.15 27.88
CA SER A 78 -3.52 -11.20 26.94
C SER A 78 -2.75 -10.12 27.70
N HIS A 79 -1.43 -10.30 27.80
CA HIS A 79 -0.51 -9.38 28.50
C HIS A 79 -0.37 -8.00 27.85
N PHE A 80 -0.89 -7.80 26.63
CA PHE A 80 -0.94 -6.52 25.91
C PHE A 80 -2.34 -5.87 25.92
N ASN A 81 -3.11 -6.06 27.00
CA ASN A 81 -4.29 -5.26 27.23
C ASN A 81 -3.88 -4.02 28.06
N PHE A 82 -3.39 -2.97 27.39
CA PHE A 82 -3.19 -1.65 28.00
C PHE A 82 -4.56 -0.99 28.24
N SER A 83 -5.42 -1.63 29.02
CA SER A 83 -6.57 -0.94 29.59
C SER A 83 -6.03 -0.07 30.70
N LEU A 84 -5.72 1.18 30.38
CA LEU A 84 -5.55 2.32 31.29
C LEU A 84 -5.28 1.91 32.76
N ASP A 85 -4.08 1.38 33.01
CA ASP A 85 -3.63 1.17 34.37
C ASP A 85 -3.20 2.54 34.87
N LEU A 86 -4.14 3.22 35.56
CA LEU A 86 -4.03 4.62 35.98
C LEU A 86 -2.81 4.89 36.87
N ASP A 87 -2.19 3.85 37.42
CA ASP A 87 -1.05 3.96 38.32
C ASP A 87 0.32 4.00 37.59
N ALA A 88 0.39 3.61 36.31
CA ALA A 88 1.66 3.54 35.57
C ALA A 88 2.00 4.80 34.76
N PHE A 89 1.02 5.63 34.39
CA PHE A 89 1.20 6.81 33.53
C PHE A 89 0.28 7.97 33.96
N PRO A 90 0.75 8.93 34.77
CA PRO A 90 -0.09 10.01 35.35
C PRO A 90 -0.59 11.07 34.34
N LEU A 91 -0.32 10.92 33.05
CA LEU A 91 -0.51 12.00 32.05
C LEU A 91 -1.83 11.93 31.27
N ALA A 92 -2.69 10.95 31.54
CA ALA A 92 -3.96 10.80 30.81
C ALA A 92 -5.13 10.71 31.78
N ASN A 93 -5.56 11.87 32.30
CA ASN A 93 -6.83 11.97 33.01
C ASN A 93 -7.94 12.24 31.97
N PRO A 94 -8.83 11.28 31.68
CA PRO A 94 -9.83 11.41 30.60
C PRO A 94 -10.95 12.43 30.90
N ASP A 95 -11.04 12.93 32.14
CA ASP A 95 -12.08 13.89 32.53
C ASP A 95 -11.75 15.36 32.12
N ASP A 96 -10.51 15.68 31.77
CA ASP A 96 -10.09 17.06 31.45
C ASP A 96 -10.37 17.50 29.99
N ASP A 97 -10.65 16.57 29.08
CA ASP A 97 -10.81 16.87 27.64
C ASP A 97 -12.17 17.48 27.26
N SER A 98 -13.15 17.48 28.16
CA SER A 98 -14.47 18.09 27.93
C SER A 98 -14.52 19.60 28.20
N SER A 99 -13.43 20.17 28.73
CA SER A 99 -13.33 21.59 29.12
C SER A 99 -12.93 22.52 27.97
N PHE A 100 -12.37 21.99 26.88
CA PHE A 100 -11.89 22.79 25.76
C PHE A 100 -12.95 22.93 24.66
N ARG A 101 -13.38 24.18 24.41
CA ARG A 101 -14.25 24.52 23.27
C ARG A 101 -13.43 25.21 22.18
N LEU A 102 -13.70 24.85 20.93
CA LEU A 102 -13.13 25.51 19.76
C LEU A 102 -13.68 26.95 19.66
N VAL A 103 -12.81 27.97 19.69
CA VAL A 103 -13.22 29.39 19.58
C VAL A 103 -13.54 29.70 18.11
N ASP A 104 -14.80 30.05 17.81
CA ASP A 104 -15.24 30.44 16.46
C ASP A 104 -14.81 31.90 16.17
N ALA A 105 -14.03 32.10 15.11
CA ALA A 105 -13.52 33.42 14.69
C ALA A 105 -14.41 34.09 13.63
N LYS A 106 -15.72 34.18 13.89
CA LYS A 106 -16.63 35.00 13.07
C LYS A 106 -17.10 36.24 13.81
N PRO A 107 -16.99 37.45 13.22
CA PRO A 107 -17.44 38.67 13.87
C PRO A 107 -18.97 38.71 13.99
N PRO A 108 -19.53 39.23 15.10
CA PRO A 108 -20.97 39.23 15.35
C PRO A 108 -21.70 40.25 14.48
N THR A 109 -22.81 39.84 13.86
CA THR A 109 -23.74 40.76 13.18
C THR A 109 -24.57 41.52 14.22
N ARG A 110 -24.55 42.86 14.17
CA ARG A 110 -25.33 43.77 15.03
C ARG A 110 -26.86 43.61 14.86
N PRO A 111 -27.66 43.94 15.90
CA PRO A 111 -29.10 43.70 15.93
C PRO A 111 -29.90 44.85 15.27
N LYS A 112 -31.08 44.51 14.72
CA LYS A 112 -32.14 45.49 14.41
C LYS A 112 -33.30 45.30 15.40
N PHE A 113 -33.55 46.30 16.24
CA PHE A 113 -34.81 46.53 16.98
C PHE A 113 -35.96 46.65 15.94
N GLY A 114 -37.09 45.92 16.01
CA GLY A 114 -38.26 45.95 16.92
C GLY A 114 -39.53 45.70 16.04
N PRO A 115 -40.80 45.57 16.52
CA PRO A 115 -41.34 45.71 17.88
C PRO A 115 -42.06 44.46 18.42
N LYS A 116 -42.41 44.54 19.71
CA LYS A 116 -43.02 43.52 20.57
C LYS A 116 -44.36 42.99 20.05
N TRP A 117 -44.47 41.67 19.95
CA TRP A 117 -45.73 40.95 20.15
C TRP A 117 -45.58 40.03 21.35
N ARG A 118 -46.28 40.37 22.44
CA ARG A 118 -46.53 39.41 23.52
C ARG A 118 -47.63 38.49 23.02
N PHE A 119 -47.40 37.18 23.04
CA PHE A 119 -48.49 36.21 23.04
C PHE A 119 -48.34 35.23 24.19
N ASN A 120 -49.48 35.02 24.80
CA ASN A 120 -49.72 34.36 26.06
C ASN A 120 -49.43 32.86 25.95
N GLN A 121 -48.87 32.28 27.01
CA GLN A 121 -48.82 30.84 27.20
C GLN A 121 -50.24 30.27 27.24
N ASN A 122 -50.38 29.06 26.67
CA ASN A 122 -51.52 28.13 26.73
C ASN A 122 -52.34 27.99 25.44
N GLN A 123 -51.86 27.12 24.55
CA GLN A 123 -52.74 26.25 23.76
C GLN A 123 -52.09 24.86 23.61
N PRO A 124 -52.84 23.77 23.83
CA PRO A 124 -52.34 22.41 23.63
C PRO A 124 -52.05 22.16 22.15
N GLN A 125 -50.84 21.69 21.84
CA GLN A 125 -50.37 21.42 20.48
C GLN A 125 -51.26 20.36 19.80
N LEU A 126 -51.90 20.75 18.71
CA LEU A 126 -52.55 19.82 17.78
C LEU A 126 -51.48 19.01 17.01
N PRO A 127 -51.65 17.70 16.83
CA PRO A 127 -50.67 16.82 16.16
C PRO A 127 -50.29 17.22 14.72
N GLN A 128 -51.08 18.06 14.06
CA GLN A 128 -50.94 18.39 12.63
C GLN A 128 -49.72 19.29 12.33
N LEU A 129 -49.24 20.09 13.28
CA LEU A 129 -48.09 20.98 13.06
C LEU A 129 -46.74 20.24 13.02
N ARG A 130 -46.60 19.11 13.72
CA ARG A 130 -45.35 18.32 13.71
C ARG A 130 -45.19 17.57 12.40
N ASP A 131 -46.27 17.08 11.82
CA ASP A 131 -46.24 16.38 10.53
C ASP A 131 -45.91 17.35 9.39
N GLU A 132 -46.42 18.58 9.46
CA GLU A 132 -46.10 19.65 8.50
C GLU A 132 -44.63 20.10 8.60
N GLU A 133 -44.08 20.16 9.81
CA GLU A 133 -42.68 20.51 10.07
C GLU A 133 -41.71 19.38 9.63
N VAL A 134 -42.10 18.12 9.84
CA VAL A 134 -41.37 16.93 9.34
C VAL A 134 -41.41 16.87 7.82
N GLU A 135 -42.56 17.14 7.20
CA GLU A 135 -42.66 17.25 5.75
C GLU A 135 -41.85 18.43 5.20
N ALA A 136 -41.87 19.59 5.86
CA ALA A 136 -41.06 20.74 5.46
C ALA A 136 -39.56 20.41 5.50
N ARG A 137 -39.10 19.73 6.55
CA ARG A 137 -37.72 19.27 6.68
C ARG A 137 -37.35 18.21 5.63
N LYS A 138 -38.28 17.34 5.26
CA LYS A 138 -38.09 16.35 4.19
C LYS A 138 -37.99 17.02 2.81
N ARG A 139 -38.82 18.03 2.56
CA ARG A 139 -38.85 18.84 1.33
C ARG A 139 -37.60 19.72 1.21
N GLU A 140 -37.08 20.20 2.33
CA GLU A 140 -35.81 20.94 2.38
C GLU A 140 -34.61 20.02 2.16
N ALA A 141 -34.58 18.83 2.77
CA ALA A 141 -33.55 17.82 2.52
C ALA A 141 -33.55 17.34 1.06
N GLU A 142 -34.72 17.26 0.44
CA GLU A 142 -34.87 16.94 -0.98
C GLU A 142 -34.39 18.09 -1.88
N LYS A 143 -34.67 19.35 -1.52
CA LYS A 143 -34.08 20.53 -2.20
C LYS A 143 -32.56 20.58 -2.06
N GLU A 144 -32.00 20.24 -0.90
CA GLU A 144 -30.56 20.12 -0.65
C GLU A 144 -29.93 19.01 -1.51
N ARG A 145 -30.62 17.85 -1.63
CA ARG A 145 -30.18 16.74 -2.49
C ARG A 145 -30.24 17.12 -3.96
N ALA A 146 -31.31 17.79 -4.40
CA ALA A 146 -31.45 18.32 -5.75
C ALA A 146 -30.41 19.42 -6.05
N ARG A 147 -30.05 20.26 -5.07
CA ARG A 147 -28.95 21.22 -5.21
C ARG A 147 -27.59 20.54 -5.32
N ARG A 148 -27.33 19.49 -4.53
CA ARG A 148 -26.12 18.66 -4.65
C ARG A 148 -26.04 18.00 -6.02
N ASP A 149 -27.12 17.40 -6.50
CA ASP A 149 -27.18 16.75 -7.82
C ASP A 149 -27.06 17.78 -8.95
N TRP A 150 -27.67 18.96 -8.81
CA TRP A 150 -27.51 20.05 -9.78
C TRP A 150 -26.08 20.55 -9.83
N LEU A 151 -25.40 20.72 -8.68
CA LEU A 151 -23.96 21.05 -8.62
C LEU A 151 -23.09 19.93 -9.22
N TYR A 152 -23.45 18.66 -8.97
CA TYR A 152 -22.76 17.50 -9.53
C TYR A 152 -22.92 17.43 -11.06
N ASN A 153 -24.10 17.83 -11.57
CA ASN A 153 -24.39 17.83 -13.01
C ASN A 153 -23.90 19.11 -13.72
N LEU A 154 -23.81 20.25 -13.02
CA LEU A 154 -23.21 21.48 -13.52
C LEU A 154 -21.70 21.30 -13.75
N ASN A 155 -21.02 20.56 -12.86
CA ASN A 155 -19.63 20.13 -13.06
C ASN A 155 -19.47 19.13 -14.22
N ARG A 156 -20.56 18.49 -14.66
CA ARG A 156 -20.59 17.54 -15.78
C ARG A 156 -20.92 18.22 -17.12
N LEU A 157 -21.56 19.39 -17.10
CA LEU A 157 -21.94 20.17 -18.29
C LEU A 157 -20.80 21.03 -18.87
N ASN A 158 -19.62 21.07 -18.23
CA ASN A 158 -18.41 21.65 -18.82
C ASN A 158 -17.67 20.69 -19.77
N GLN A 159 -18.39 19.70 -20.32
CA GLN A 159 -17.90 18.75 -21.34
C GLN A 159 -17.82 19.37 -22.74
N ASN A 160 -17.07 20.45 -22.91
CA ASN A 160 -16.62 20.90 -24.23
C ASN A 160 -15.12 21.18 -24.31
N GLN A 161 -14.33 20.61 -23.39
CA GLN A 161 -12.90 20.43 -23.62
C GLN A 161 -12.60 18.94 -23.74
N GLN A 162 -12.06 18.55 -24.89
CA GLN A 162 -11.45 17.25 -25.14
C GLN A 162 -10.34 17.03 -24.10
N ARG A 163 -10.67 16.31 -23.03
CA ARG A 163 -9.80 16.01 -21.89
C ARG A 163 -9.41 14.54 -21.95
N ARG A 164 -8.10 14.27 -21.90
CA ARG A 164 -7.51 12.94 -21.96
C ARG A 164 -7.24 12.43 -20.54
N GLU A 165 -8.24 11.77 -19.96
CA GLU A 165 -8.14 11.08 -18.67
C GLU A 165 -7.81 9.59 -18.88
N ALA A 166 -7.04 9.00 -17.97
CA ALA A 166 -7.05 7.55 -17.80
C ALA A 166 -8.48 7.16 -17.41
N ALA A 167 -9.14 6.31 -18.23
CA ALA A 167 -10.56 6.07 -18.09
C ALA A 167 -10.93 5.57 -16.68
N PHE A 168 -11.69 6.38 -15.94
CA PHE A 168 -12.24 6.01 -14.65
C PHE A 168 -13.40 5.02 -14.87
N PHE A 169 -13.08 3.73 -14.94
CA PHE A 169 -14.10 2.69 -15.12
C PHE A 169 -14.91 2.48 -13.83
N LYS A 170 -16.25 2.67 -13.92
CA LYS A 170 -17.21 2.10 -12.97
C LYS A 170 -17.31 0.59 -13.23
N SER A 171 -17.26 -0.20 -12.17
CA SER A 171 -17.28 -1.68 -12.17
C SER A 171 -18.48 -2.32 -12.89
N SER A 172 -19.63 -1.65 -12.97
CA SER A 172 -20.77 -2.12 -13.77
C SER A 172 -20.52 -2.18 -15.28
N ASN A 173 -19.44 -1.58 -15.80
CA ASN A 173 -19.06 -1.65 -17.22
C ASN A 173 -17.68 -2.31 -17.35
N GLU A 174 -17.64 -3.63 -17.23
CA GLU A 174 -16.43 -4.41 -17.51
C GLU A 174 -16.01 -4.26 -18.98
N ARG A 175 -14.71 -4.38 -19.24
CA ARG A 175 -14.13 -4.34 -20.58
C ARG A 175 -13.23 -5.54 -20.77
N ARG A 176 -13.37 -6.20 -21.92
CA ARG A 176 -12.50 -7.30 -22.30
C ARG A 176 -11.07 -6.80 -22.51
N LEU A 177 -10.12 -7.42 -21.82
CA LEU A 177 -8.71 -7.08 -21.96
C LEU A 177 -8.23 -7.38 -23.39
N GLY A 178 -7.71 -6.36 -24.07
CA GLY A 178 -7.12 -6.49 -25.39
C GLY A 178 -5.75 -7.16 -25.36
N ARG A 179 -5.40 -7.89 -26.41
CA ARG A 179 -4.12 -8.58 -26.56
C ARG A 179 -3.17 -7.77 -27.46
N PHE A 180 -1.99 -7.40 -26.96
CA PHE A 180 -1.00 -6.59 -27.68
C PHE A 180 0.23 -7.42 -28.07
N LYS A 181 0.16 -8.16 -29.18
CA LYS A 181 1.25 -9.06 -29.62
C LYS A 181 2.46 -8.35 -30.23
N ASN A 182 2.26 -7.17 -30.83
CA ASN A 182 3.29 -6.49 -31.63
C ASN A 182 4.08 -5.45 -30.82
N ARG A 183 3.91 -5.40 -29.49
CA ARG A 183 4.58 -4.44 -28.62
C ARG A 183 5.77 -5.09 -27.93
N ASN A 184 6.97 -4.57 -28.17
CA ASN A 184 8.18 -5.06 -27.52
C ASN A 184 8.29 -4.54 -26.07
N PHE A 185 8.47 -5.46 -25.13
CA PHE A 185 8.73 -5.17 -23.71
C PHE A 185 10.17 -5.57 -23.38
N PHE A 186 11.01 -4.59 -23.06
CA PHE A 186 12.42 -4.83 -22.77
C PHE A 186 12.63 -5.15 -21.29
N LYS A 187 13.24 -6.31 -21.01
CA LYS A 187 13.60 -6.79 -19.66
C LYS A 187 15.12 -6.87 -19.48
N VAL A 188 15.81 -5.82 -19.91
CA VAL A 188 17.29 -5.74 -19.94
C VAL A 188 17.85 -5.65 -18.52
N THR A 189 18.89 -6.43 -18.20
CA THR A 189 19.59 -6.37 -16.90
C THR A 189 20.48 -5.11 -16.80
N THR A 190 21.17 -4.91 -15.68
CA THR A 190 21.97 -3.71 -15.41
C THR A 190 23.23 -3.62 -16.27
N THR A 191 23.98 -4.70 -16.46
CA THR A 191 25.24 -4.68 -17.24
C THR A 191 25.00 -4.56 -18.75
N ASP A 192 23.87 -5.05 -19.24
CA ASP A 192 23.49 -4.93 -20.66
C ASP A 192 22.97 -3.53 -21.03
N ASP A 193 22.64 -2.70 -20.05
CA ASP A 193 22.13 -1.35 -20.26
C ASP A 193 23.23 -0.39 -20.74
N PRO A 194 23.12 0.18 -21.96
CA PRO A 194 24.15 1.06 -22.51
C PRO A 194 24.26 2.39 -21.75
N VAL A 195 23.16 2.88 -21.17
CA VAL A 195 23.15 4.14 -20.40
C VAL A 195 23.82 3.93 -19.06
N ILE A 196 23.55 2.81 -18.38
CA ILE A 196 24.26 2.45 -17.13
C ILE A 196 25.75 2.27 -17.40
N ARG A 197 26.14 1.61 -18.49
CA ARG A 197 27.55 1.47 -18.89
C ARG A 197 28.22 2.84 -19.10
N ARG A 198 27.54 3.78 -19.78
CA ARG A 198 28.01 5.18 -19.92
C ARG A 198 28.20 5.85 -18.56
N LEU A 199 27.18 5.80 -17.68
CA LEU A 199 27.23 6.41 -16.35
C LEU A 199 28.30 5.79 -15.43
N ALA A 200 28.55 4.49 -15.61
CA ALA A 200 29.63 3.79 -14.94
C ALA A 200 31.00 4.26 -15.44
N ASN A 201 31.19 4.39 -16.76
CA ASN A 201 32.45 4.89 -17.34
C ASN A 201 32.75 6.34 -16.94
N GLU A 202 31.73 7.16 -16.72
CA GLU A 202 31.85 8.54 -16.24
C GLU A 202 32.00 8.66 -14.70
N ASP A 203 32.17 7.54 -13.99
CA ASP A 203 32.32 7.48 -12.53
C ASP A 203 31.22 8.23 -11.76
N LYS A 204 29.98 8.20 -12.26
CA LYS A 204 28.85 8.89 -11.62
C LYS A 204 28.38 8.22 -10.32
N ALA A 205 28.69 6.94 -10.14
CA ALA A 205 28.26 6.13 -9.03
C ALA A 205 29.18 4.93 -8.76
N THR A 206 29.05 4.35 -7.57
CA THR A 206 29.75 3.13 -7.14
C THR A 206 28.85 1.90 -7.17
N VAL A 207 27.52 2.09 -7.17
CA VAL A 207 26.54 0.99 -7.24
C VAL A 207 25.56 1.24 -8.38
N PHE A 208 25.30 0.21 -9.18
CA PHE A 208 24.38 0.25 -10.31
C PHE A 208 23.36 -0.89 -10.22
N ALA A 209 22.08 -0.58 -10.45
CA ALA A 209 20.99 -1.56 -10.39
C ALA A 209 19.79 -1.15 -11.26
N THR A 210 18.79 -2.02 -11.35
CA THR A 210 17.43 -1.66 -11.81
C THR A 210 16.48 -1.59 -10.62
N ASP A 211 15.39 -0.83 -10.77
CA ASP A 211 14.33 -0.73 -9.77
C ASP A 211 13.71 -2.07 -9.37
N THR A 212 13.61 -3.03 -10.29
CA THR A 212 13.07 -4.37 -10.04
C THR A 212 13.99 -5.14 -9.09
N ILE A 213 15.30 -5.06 -9.29
CA ILE A 213 16.31 -5.69 -8.44
C ILE A 213 16.32 -5.03 -7.06
N LEU A 214 16.32 -3.69 -7.01
CA LEU A 214 16.29 -2.96 -5.73
C LEU A 214 15.01 -3.20 -4.94
N ALA A 215 13.85 -3.26 -5.61
CA ALA A 215 12.58 -3.57 -4.97
C ALA A 215 12.58 -4.98 -4.38
N THR A 216 13.19 -5.94 -5.07
CA THR A 216 13.36 -7.32 -4.57
C THR A 216 14.21 -7.34 -3.31
N LEU A 217 15.34 -6.62 -3.29
CA LEU A 217 16.20 -6.51 -2.09
C LEU A 217 15.47 -5.84 -0.92
N MET A 218 14.75 -4.74 -1.16
CA MET A 218 14.01 -4.03 -0.10
C MET A 218 12.85 -4.85 0.46
N CYS A 219 12.24 -5.70 -0.36
CA CYS A 219 11.08 -6.51 0.01
C CYS A 219 11.43 -7.96 0.36
N ALA A 220 12.72 -8.29 0.44
CA ALA A 220 13.22 -9.62 0.80
C ALA A 220 12.53 -10.24 2.04
N PRO A 221 12.27 -9.50 3.15
CA PRO A 221 11.62 -10.07 4.33
C PRO A 221 10.18 -10.57 4.12
N ARG A 222 9.53 -10.21 3.00
CA ARG A 222 8.17 -10.65 2.66
C ARG A 222 8.15 -11.80 1.67
N SER A 223 9.30 -12.18 1.11
CA SER A 223 9.39 -13.21 0.08
C SER A 223 9.26 -14.59 0.71
N VAL A 224 8.42 -15.42 0.10
CA VAL A 224 8.29 -16.84 0.44
C VAL A 224 8.98 -17.68 -0.64
N TYR A 225 8.80 -17.30 -1.91
CA TYR A 225 9.45 -17.99 -3.01
C TYR A 225 10.93 -17.61 -3.11
N SER A 226 11.73 -18.57 -3.58
CA SER A 226 13.15 -18.39 -3.81
C SER A 226 13.41 -17.40 -4.95
N TRP A 227 14.42 -16.57 -4.79
CA TRP A 227 14.93 -15.70 -5.84
C TRP A 227 16.44 -15.54 -5.67
N ASP A 228 17.09 -15.06 -6.71
CA ASP A 228 18.52 -14.81 -6.71
C ASP A 228 18.86 -13.56 -7.52
N ILE A 229 19.97 -12.92 -7.14
CA ILE A 229 20.53 -11.73 -7.77
C ILE A 229 22.02 -11.99 -7.95
N VAL A 230 22.55 -11.66 -9.12
CA VAL A 230 23.97 -11.74 -9.44
C VAL A 230 24.61 -10.41 -9.10
N ILE A 231 25.68 -10.40 -8.30
CA ILE A 231 26.41 -9.16 -8.00
C ILE A 231 27.81 -9.29 -8.61
N GLN A 232 28.12 -8.39 -9.53
CA GLN A 232 29.44 -8.31 -10.16
C GLN A 232 30.20 -7.11 -9.60
N ARG A 233 31.42 -7.35 -9.12
CA ARG A 233 32.33 -6.30 -8.68
C ARG A 233 33.43 -6.09 -9.71
N VAL A 234 33.54 -4.88 -10.24
CA VAL A 234 34.60 -4.47 -11.17
C VAL A 234 35.28 -3.23 -10.59
N GLY A 235 36.49 -3.40 -10.05
CA GLY A 235 37.18 -2.34 -9.30
C GLY A 235 36.38 -1.90 -8.08
N ASN A 236 36.05 -0.60 -8.02
CA ASN A 236 35.23 0.00 -6.96
C ASN A 236 33.72 0.10 -7.32
N LYS A 237 33.29 -0.58 -8.39
CA LYS A 237 31.89 -0.54 -8.85
C LYS A 237 31.21 -1.88 -8.61
N LEU A 238 29.97 -1.82 -8.14
CA LEU A 238 29.08 -2.96 -7.95
C LEU A 238 27.93 -2.87 -8.96
N PHE A 239 27.72 -3.94 -9.71
CA PHE A 239 26.61 -4.11 -10.62
C PHE A 239 25.71 -5.21 -10.09
N PHE A 240 24.44 -4.88 -9.87
CA PHE A 240 23.42 -5.83 -9.44
C PHE A 240 22.62 -6.26 -10.66
N ASP A 241 22.78 -7.51 -11.07
CA ASP A 241 22.14 -8.12 -12.22
C ASP A 241 21.15 -9.22 -11.82
N LYS A 242 20.25 -9.54 -12.75
CA LYS A 242 19.42 -10.75 -12.70
C LYS A 242 19.91 -11.73 -13.76
N ARG A 243 19.67 -13.03 -13.55
CA ARG A 243 19.94 -14.04 -14.58
C ARG A 243 19.00 -13.88 -15.78
N ASP A 244 19.44 -14.41 -16.93
CA ASP A 244 18.57 -14.60 -18.09
C ASP A 244 17.40 -15.51 -17.72
N VAL A 245 16.20 -15.13 -18.14
CA VAL A 245 14.95 -15.87 -17.83
C VAL A 245 14.75 -16.04 -16.31
N SER A 246 15.08 -15.01 -15.53
CA SER A 246 14.86 -15.01 -14.09
C SER A 246 13.38 -14.96 -13.72
N GLN A 247 13.01 -15.63 -12.63
CA GLN A 247 11.67 -15.50 -12.02
C GLN A 247 11.36 -14.07 -11.58
N LEU A 248 12.36 -13.19 -11.47
CA LEU A 248 12.18 -11.77 -11.20
C LEU A 248 11.41 -11.02 -12.31
N ASP A 249 11.35 -11.57 -13.53
CA ASP A 249 10.54 -11.02 -14.62
C ASP A 249 9.06 -11.43 -14.54
N LEU A 250 8.75 -12.44 -13.73
CA LEU A 250 7.40 -12.93 -13.50
C LEU A 250 6.78 -12.28 -12.26
N LEU A 251 5.46 -12.39 -12.14
CA LEU A 251 4.70 -11.86 -11.02
C LEU A 251 4.12 -13.00 -10.21
N SER A 252 4.49 -13.11 -8.93
CA SER A 252 3.94 -14.15 -8.07
C SER A 252 2.44 -13.94 -7.83
N VAL A 253 1.71 -15.05 -7.70
CA VAL A 253 0.28 -15.08 -7.39
C VAL A 253 0.11 -15.92 -6.14
N HIS A 254 -0.61 -15.41 -5.15
CA HIS A 254 -0.91 -16.10 -3.90
C HIS A 254 0.33 -16.57 -3.10
N GLU A 255 1.48 -15.92 -3.28
CA GLU A 255 2.75 -16.29 -2.63
C GLU A 255 2.67 -16.27 -1.10
N THR A 256 1.93 -15.33 -0.52
CA THR A 256 1.83 -15.15 0.95
C THR A 256 0.49 -15.64 1.49
N SER A 257 -0.25 -16.38 0.68
CA SER A 257 -1.48 -17.06 1.10
C SER A 257 -1.17 -18.15 2.13
N GLN A 258 -2.16 -18.45 2.98
CA GLN A 258 -2.09 -19.62 3.86
C GLN A 258 -2.41 -20.93 3.12
N GLU A 259 -3.23 -20.83 2.07
CA GLU A 259 -3.56 -21.97 1.22
C GLU A 259 -2.50 -22.09 0.11
N PRO A 260 -1.77 -23.22 0.04
CA PRO A 260 -0.78 -23.44 -0.99
C PRO A 260 -1.45 -23.67 -2.34
N LEU A 261 -0.78 -23.24 -3.41
CA LEU A 261 -1.18 -23.54 -4.77
C LEU A 261 -0.79 -24.98 -5.15
N PRO A 262 -1.46 -25.59 -6.14
CA PRO A 262 -1.04 -26.86 -6.70
C PRO A 262 0.41 -26.85 -7.20
N GLU A 263 1.16 -27.92 -6.92
CA GLU A 263 2.56 -28.08 -7.36
C GLU A 263 2.70 -28.72 -8.75
N ALA A 264 1.63 -29.34 -9.26
CA ALA A 264 1.67 -30.03 -10.55
C ALA A 264 1.91 -29.04 -11.68
N LYS A 265 3.01 -29.22 -12.43
CA LYS A 265 3.45 -28.29 -13.48
C LYS A 265 2.43 -28.12 -14.62
N ASP A 266 1.65 -29.15 -14.89
CA ASP A 266 0.64 -29.16 -15.95
C ASP A 266 -0.70 -28.55 -15.48
N ASP A 267 -0.82 -28.21 -14.19
CA ASP A 267 -1.98 -27.51 -13.67
C ASP A 267 -1.96 -26.05 -14.13
N ILE A 268 -3.09 -25.60 -14.67
CA ILE A 268 -3.32 -24.21 -15.05
C ILE A 268 -3.20 -23.26 -13.84
N ASN A 269 -3.52 -23.76 -12.65
CA ASN A 269 -3.46 -23.05 -11.38
C ASN A 269 -2.13 -23.29 -10.63
N SER A 270 -1.14 -23.91 -11.27
CA SER A 270 0.19 -24.02 -10.66
C SER A 270 0.83 -22.64 -10.46
N ALA A 271 1.70 -22.51 -9.45
CA ALA A 271 2.37 -21.25 -9.16
C ALA A 271 3.12 -20.68 -10.37
N TYR A 272 3.71 -21.54 -11.20
CA TYR A 272 4.40 -21.13 -12.42
C TYR A 272 3.41 -20.64 -13.49
N SER A 273 2.39 -21.43 -13.82
CA SER A 273 1.37 -21.09 -14.82
C SER A 273 0.70 -19.75 -14.50
N LEU A 274 0.29 -19.57 -13.25
CA LEU A 274 -0.32 -18.33 -12.77
C LEU A 274 0.65 -17.14 -12.81
N SER A 275 1.95 -17.36 -12.56
CA SER A 275 2.93 -16.28 -12.63
C SER A 275 3.18 -15.77 -14.06
N VAL A 276 3.16 -16.70 -15.03
CA VAL A 276 3.25 -16.39 -16.46
C VAL A 276 2.00 -15.63 -16.91
N GLU A 277 0.82 -16.11 -16.53
CA GLU A 277 -0.44 -15.44 -16.82
C GLU A 277 -0.50 -14.04 -16.21
N ALA A 278 -0.15 -13.88 -14.93
CA ALA A 278 -0.17 -12.59 -14.25
C ALA A 278 0.77 -11.57 -14.90
N ALA A 279 1.98 -12.00 -15.31
CA ALA A 279 2.91 -11.17 -16.07
C ALA A 279 2.30 -10.74 -17.41
N TYR A 280 1.65 -11.67 -18.11
CA TYR A 280 1.00 -11.42 -19.39
C TYR A 280 -0.20 -10.47 -19.26
N VAL A 281 -1.03 -10.63 -18.23
CA VAL A 281 -2.13 -9.72 -17.89
C VAL A 281 -1.61 -8.31 -17.64
N ASN A 282 -0.53 -8.16 -16.87
CA ASN A 282 0.07 -6.85 -16.57
C ASN A 282 0.62 -6.17 -17.83
N GLN A 283 1.31 -6.91 -18.71
CA GLN A 283 1.80 -6.37 -19.99
C GLN A 283 0.65 -5.85 -20.84
N ASN A 284 -0.39 -6.65 -21.06
CA ASN A 284 -1.54 -6.24 -21.87
C ASN A 284 -2.29 -5.08 -21.23
N PHE A 285 -2.52 -5.13 -19.91
CA PHE A 285 -3.22 -4.09 -19.18
C PHE A 285 -2.50 -2.75 -19.26
N SER A 286 -1.17 -2.75 -19.11
CA SER A 286 -0.35 -1.53 -19.18
C SER A 286 -0.51 -0.77 -20.49
N GLN A 287 -0.82 -1.46 -21.59
CA GLN A 287 -1.04 -0.85 -22.91
C GLN A 287 -2.52 -0.60 -23.18
N HIS A 288 -3.41 -1.47 -22.69
CA HIS A 288 -4.85 -1.39 -22.93
C HIS A 288 -5.50 -0.13 -22.36
N VAL A 289 -5.02 0.34 -21.20
CA VAL A 289 -5.60 1.52 -20.53
C VAL A 289 -5.06 2.84 -21.05
N LEU A 290 -4.09 2.80 -21.97
CA LEU A 290 -3.57 3.99 -22.64
C LEU A 290 -4.52 4.42 -23.74
N LEU A 291 -4.51 5.71 -24.05
CA LEU A 291 -5.30 6.28 -25.14
C LEU A 291 -4.59 6.01 -26.47
N SER A 292 -5.25 5.26 -27.38
CA SER A 292 -4.71 4.91 -28.71
C SER A 292 -4.32 6.14 -29.54
N ASP A 293 -5.14 7.19 -29.50
CA ASP A 293 -4.95 8.44 -30.26
C ASP A 293 -4.41 9.58 -29.37
N GLY A 294 -3.74 9.25 -28.27
CA GLY A 294 -3.17 10.20 -27.32
C GLY A 294 -1.88 10.88 -27.81
N ASN A 295 -1.62 12.12 -27.39
CA ASN A 295 -0.30 12.73 -27.58
C ASN A 295 0.69 11.97 -26.71
N LYS A 296 1.69 11.35 -27.33
CA LYS A 296 2.81 10.73 -26.63
C LYS A 296 3.65 11.83 -25.99
N VAL A 297 4.12 11.60 -24.77
CA VAL A 297 5.13 12.45 -24.14
C VAL A 297 6.50 11.85 -24.44
N SER A 298 7.28 12.56 -25.25
CA SER A 298 8.66 12.21 -25.52
C SER A 298 9.58 12.81 -24.45
N PHE A 299 10.69 12.12 -24.20
CA PHE A 299 11.80 12.60 -23.38
C PHE A 299 12.96 13.02 -24.27
N ASP A 300 14.00 13.58 -23.66
CA ASP A 300 15.16 14.13 -24.37
C ASP A 300 15.94 13.08 -25.16
N GLU A 301 16.09 11.88 -24.59
CA GLU A 301 16.73 10.73 -25.25
C GLU A 301 15.68 9.68 -25.68
N PRO A 302 15.87 9.01 -26.84
CA PRO A 302 15.01 7.91 -27.26
C PRO A 302 15.19 6.67 -26.37
N ASN A 303 14.35 5.66 -26.60
CA ASN A 303 14.49 4.38 -25.89
C ASN A 303 15.84 3.72 -26.26
N PRO A 304 16.72 3.44 -25.28
CA PRO A 304 18.07 2.94 -25.54
C PRO A 304 18.14 1.45 -25.94
N PHE A 305 17.00 0.74 -25.92
CA PHE A 305 16.93 -0.70 -26.20
C PHE A 305 16.26 -1.05 -27.52
N SER A 306 15.60 -0.08 -28.16
CA SER A 306 14.86 -0.29 -29.40
C SER A 306 15.63 0.20 -30.61
N ASN A 307 15.45 -0.48 -31.74
CA ASN A 307 15.96 -0.02 -33.03
C ASN A 307 14.94 0.90 -33.72
N GLU A 308 15.40 1.65 -34.72
CA GLU A 308 14.53 2.45 -35.57
C GLU A 308 13.51 1.55 -36.27
N GLY A 309 12.21 1.84 -36.10
CA GLY A 309 11.11 1.07 -36.68
C GLY A 309 10.44 0.06 -35.74
N ASP A 310 10.99 -0.19 -34.55
CA ASP A 310 10.38 -1.11 -33.58
C ASP A 310 9.07 -0.54 -32.99
N GLU A 311 8.01 -1.36 -32.99
CA GLU A 311 6.80 -1.06 -32.23
C GLU A 311 7.01 -1.36 -30.73
N VAL A 312 7.50 -0.37 -30.00
CA VAL A 312 7.75 -0.51 -28.56
C VAL A 312 6.47 -0.30 -27.72
N ALA A 313 6.43 -0.98 -26.57
CA ALA A 313 5.46 -0.66 -25.51
C ALA A 313 5.69 0.77 -24.98
N SER A 314 4.63 1.41 -24.48
CA SER A 314 4.74 2.70 -23.81
C SER A 314 5.52 2.54 -22.50
N VAL A 315 6.77 2.97 -22.52
CA VAL A 315 7.66 3.01 -21.37
C VAL A 315 8.69 4.12 -21.55
N ALA A 316 9.06 4.77 -20.45
CA ALA A 316 10.17 5.69 -20.35
C ALA A 316 11.09 5.24 -19.22
N TYR A 317 12.40 5.41 -19.42
CA TYR A 317 13.42 5.05 -18.45
C TYR A 317 14.01 6.30 -17.82
N ARG A 318 14.07 6.32 -16.49
CA ARG A 318 14.70 7.41 -15.72
C ARG A 318 15.85 6.85 -14.92
N TYR A 319 17.04 7.36 -15.17
CA TYR A 319 18.24 7.02 -14.42
C TYR A 319 18.39 8.01 -13.27
N ARG A 320 18.36 7.51 -12.05
CA ARG A 320 18.37 8.36 -10.85
C ARG A 320 19.57 8.02 -10.00
N ARG A 321 20.16 9.05 -9.41
CA ARG A 321 21.29 8.95 -8.50
C ARG A 321 20.85 9.27 -7.08
N TRP A 322 21.25 8.43 -6.13
CA TRP A 322 21.10 8.65 -4.69
C TRP A 322 22.47 8.61 -4.03
N LYS A 323 22.70 9.52 -3.08
CA LYS A 323 23.81 9.43 -2.14
C LYS A 323 23.31 8.65 -0.92
N LEU A 324 23.83 7.45 -0.71
CA LEU A 324 23.46 6.61 0.43
C LEU A 324 24.42 6.82 1.61
N ASP A 325 25.68 7.07 1.30
CA ASP A 325 26.73 7.41 2.26
C ASP A 325 27.77 8.33 1.57
N ASN A 326 28.85 8.70 2.25
CA ASN A 326 29.92 9.52 1.69
C ASN A 326 30.54 8.91 0.43
N ASP A 327 30.81 7.60 0.46
CA ASP A 327 31.45 6.88 -0.65
C ASP A 327 30.46 6.05 -1.49
N ILE A 328 29.21 5.93 -1.03
CA ILE A 328 28.19 5.10 -1.68
C ILE A 328 27.22 5.97 -2.47
N HIS A 329 27.35 5.89 -3.79
CA HIS A 329 26.46 6.52 -4.74
C HIS A 329 25.77 5.44 -5.55
N LEU A 330 24.45 5.38 -5.44
CA LEU A 330 23.61 4.43 -6.17
C LEU A 330 23.04 5.10 -7.40
N VAL A 331 23.17 4.47 -8.57
CA VAL A 331 22.40 4.77 -9.76
C VAL A 331 21.45 3.62 -10.05
N ALA A 332 20.17 3.93 -10.23
CA ALA A 332 19.18 2.95 -10.64
C ALA A 332 18.36 3.41 -11.84
N ARG A 333 18.12 2.47 -12.77
CA ARG A 333 17.12 2.65 -13.82
C ARG A 333 15.73 2.41 -13.25
N CYS A 334 14.86 3.39 -13.41
CA CYS A 334 13.47 3.35 -12.99
C CYS A 334 12.53 3.46 -14.19
N GLU A 335 11.44 2.70 -14.19
CA GLU A 335 10.48 2.68 -15.31
C GLU A 335 9.27 3.61 -15.08
N VAL A 336 8.76 4.21 -16.15
CA VAL A 336 7.53 5.00 -16.15
C VAL A 336 6.69 4.55 -17.34
N GLN A 337 5.41 4.21 -17.12
CA GLN A 337 4.59 3.59 -18.18
C GLN A 337 3.57 4.56 -18.77
N SER A 338 3.07 5.49 -17.97
CA SER A 338 2.08 6.47 -18.44
C SER A 338 2.20 7.83 -17.76
N VAL A 339 1.43 8.77 -18.29
CA VAL A 339 1.30 10.14 -17.79
C VAL A 339 -0.18 10.50 -17.77
N VAL A 340 -0.60 11.20 -16.73
CA VAL A 340 -1.92 11.81 -16.62
C VAL A 340 -1.73 13.29 -16.32
N GLU A 341 -2.49 14.13 -17.02
CA GLU A 341 -2.49 15.57 -16.78
C GLU A 341 -3.75 15.94 -15.99
N VAL A 342 -3.56 16.44 -14.77
CA VAL A 342 -4.64 16.94 -13.91
C VAL A 342 -4.33 18.40 -13.58
N ASN A 343 -5.28 19.31 -13.83
CA ASN A 343 -5.11 20.75 -13.57
C ASN A 343 -3.82 21.34 -14.19
N ASN A 344 -3.52 20.97 -15.44
CA ASN A 344 -2.30 21.34 -16.18
C ASN A 344 -0.98 20.86 -15.53
N GLN A 345 -1.05 19.93 -14.57
CA GLN A 345 0.12 19.29 -13.99
C GLN A 345 0.22 17.85 -14.48
N LYS A 346 1.38 17.50 -15.05
CA LYS A 346 1.69 16.14 -15.49
C LYS A 346 2.12 15.30 -14.30
N SER A 347 1.36 14.25 -14.01
CA SER A 347 1.70 13.19 -13.06
C SER A 347 2.09 11.93 -13.82
N PHE A 348 3.21 11.32 -13.47
CA PHE A 348 3.68 10.09 -14.09
C PHE A 348 3.19 8.88 -13.30
N LEU A 349 2.80 7.80 -13.98
CA LEU A 349 2.19 6.65 -13.33
C LEU A 349 2.85 5.34 -13.76
N ILE A 350 2.62 4.34 -12.91
CA ILE A 350 2.90 2.93 -13.16
C ILE A 350 1.55 2.23 -13.12
N LEU A 351 1.34 1.34 -14.08
CA LEU A 351 0.10 0.63 -14.26
C LEU A 351 0.34 -0.82 -13.87
N ASN A 352 -0.20 -1.20 -12.72
CA ASN A 352 -0.16 -2.58 -12.24
C ASN A 352 -1.58 -3.15 -12.19
N ALA A 353 -1.72 -4.41 -12.59
CA ALA A 353 -2.97 -5.15 -12.57
C ALA A 353 -2.90 -6.26 -11.51
N LEU A 354 -3.86 -6.24 -10.59
CA LEU A 354 -4.19 -7.40 -9.76
C LEU A 354 -5.07 -8.34 -10.57
N ASN A 355 -4.85 -9.64 -10.41
CA ASN A 355 -5.54 -10.69 -11.13
C ASN A 355 -6.23 -11.66 -10.16
N GLU A 356 -7.50 -11.96 -10.38
CA GLU A 356 -8.24 -13.04 -9.73
C GLU A 356 -8.27 -14.22 -10.70
N PHE A 357 -7.85 -15.41 -10.25
CA PHE A 357 -7.84 -16.63 -11.08
C PHE A 357 -9.00 -17.57 -10.72
N ASP A 358 -9.27 -17.75 -9.42
CA ASP A 358 -10.40 -18.52 -8.90
C ASP A 358 -10.85 -17.91 -7.55
N SER A 359 -12.13 -17.52 -7.48
CA SER A 359 -12.71 -16.89 -6.30
C SER A 359 -12.78 -17.81 -5.08
N LYS A 360 -12.66 -19.13 -5.28
CA LYS A 360 -12.58 -20.11 -4.19
C LYS A 360 -11.28 -19.98 -3.40
N TYR A 361 -10.17 -19.67 -4.08
CA TYR A 361 -8.87 -19.46 -3.44
C TYR A 361 -8.77 -18.07 -2.82
N SER A 362 -9.37 -17.05 -3.46
CA SER A 362 -9.39 -15.69 -2.89
C SER A 362 -10.33 -15.59 -1.68
N GLY A 363 -11.39 -16.42 -1.64
CA GLY A 363 -12.45 -16.37 -0.64
C GLY A 363 -13.38 -15.15 -0.80
N VAL A 364 -13.15 -14.32 -1.82
CA VAL A 364 -13.89 -13.09 -2.08
C VAL A 364 -14.08 -12.96 -3.58
N ASP A 365 -15.30 -13.21 -4.07
CA ASP A 365 -15.64 -13.01 -5.49
C ASP A 365 -15.61 -11.52 -5.85
N TRP A 366 -14.65 -11.13 -6.70
CA TRP A 366 -14.48 -9.72 -7.07
C TRP A 366 -15.71 -9.19 -7.82
N ARG A 367 -16.36 -9.97 -8.68
CA ARG A 367 -17.53 -9.51 -9.45
C ARG A 367 -18.66 -9.05 -8.53
N GLN A 368 -18.79 -9.66 -7.36
CA GLN A 368 -19.82 -9.30 -6.38
C GLN A 368 -19.36 -8.22 -5.40
N LYS A 369 -18.08 -8.20 -5.04
CA LYS A 369 -17.57 -7.43 -3.89
C LYS A 369 -16.83 -6.16 -4.26
N LEU A 370 -16.42 -5.97 -5.51
CA LEU A 370 -15.66 -4.78 -5.92
C LEU A 370 -16.47 -3.48 -5.85
N GLU A 371 -17.80 -3.54 -5.84
CA GLU A 371 -18.63 -2.34 -5.71
C GLU A 371 -18.87 -1.96 -4.26
N THR A 372 -19.24 -2.95 -3.45
CA THR A 372 -19.73 -2.74 -2.09
C THR A 372 -18.62 -2.85 -1.04
N GLN A 373 -17.58 -3.65 -1.29
CA GLN A 373 -16.58 -4.05 -0.31
C GLN A 373 -15.15 -3.98 -0.87
N ARG A 374 -14.80 -2.89 -1.57
CA ARG A 374 -13.45 -2.66 -2.13
C ARG A 374 -12.32 -2.84 -1.10
N GLY A 375 -12.53 -2.37 0.12
CA GLY A 375 -11.56 -2.51 1.20
C GLY A 375 -11.30 -3.97 1.58
N ALA A 376 -12.33 -4.82 1.53
CA ALA A 376 -12.19 -6.25 1.82
C ALA A 376 -11.43 -6.97 0.71
N VAL A 377 -11.71 -6.65 -0.56
CA VAL A 377 -10.96 -7.16 -1.71
C VAL A 377 -9.48 -6.78 -1.59
N LEU A 378 -9.19 -5.50 -1.35
CA LEU A 378 -7.81 -5.02 -1.21
C LEU A 378 -7.09 -5.65 -0.01
N ALA A 379 -7.76 -5.81 1.13
CA ALA A 379 -7.17 -6.44 2.31
C ALA A 379 -6.83 -7.92 2.08
N THR A 380 -7.69 -8.62 1.33
CA THR A 380 -7.45 -10.02 0.92
C THR A 380 -6.24 -10.11 0.00
N GLU A 381 -6.15 -9.23 -0.99
CA GLU A 381 -5.00 -9.16 -1.88
C GLU A 381 -3.71 -8.79 -1.15
N LEU A 382 -3.78 -7.88 -0.18
CA LEU A 382 -2.63 -7.53 0.65
C LEU A 382 -2.13 -8.71 1.49
N LYS A 383 -3.04 -9.58 1.94
CA LYS A 383 -2.70 -10.80 2.66
C LYS A 383 -2.07 -11.84 1.72
N ASN A 384 -2.68 -12.10 0.56
CA ASN A 384 -2.29 -13.19 -0.33
C ASN A 384 -1.11 -12.85 -1.25
N ASN A 385 -0.90 -11.56 -1.55
CA ASN A 385 0.10 -11.06 -2.49
C ASN A 385 1.02 -10.00 -1.87
N ALA A 386 1.35 -10.13 -0.58
CA ALA A 386 2.05 -9.11 0.20
C ALA A 386 3.41 -8.71 -0.40
N ASN A 387 4.19 -9.69 -0.87
CA ASN A 387 5.49 -9.45 -1.49
C ASN A 387 5.37 -8.71 -2.84
N LYS A 388 4.44 -9.14 -3.70
CA LYS A 388 4.16 -8.49 -5.00
C LYS A 388 3.77 -7.03 -4.82
N LEU A 389 2.81 -6.75 -3.93
CA LEU A 389 2.35 -5.40 -3.64
C LEU A 389 3.45 -4.52 -3.04
N ALA A 390 4.25 -5.06 -2.10
CA ALA A 390 5.37 -4.34 -1.52
C ALA A 390 6.42 -3.96 -2.58
N LYS A 391 6.77 -4.88 -3.51
CA LYS A 391 7.69 -4.59 -4.62
C LYS A 391 7.16 -3.46 -5.51
N TRP A 392 5.87 -3.49 -5.87
CA TRP A 392 5.26 -2.41 -6.66
C TRP A 392 5.28 -1.06 -5.94
N THR A 393 5.01 -1.05 -4.63
CA THR A 393 5.11 0.18 -3.83
C THR A 393 6.55 0.68 -3.74
N ALA A 394 7.53 -0.20 -3.52
CA ALA A 394 8.95 0.17 -3.50
C ALA A 394 9.40 0.78 -4.82
N GLN A 395 9.06 0.14 -5.95
CA GLN A 395 9.30 0.69 -7.29
C GLN A 395 8.71 2.10 -7.46
N SER A 396 7.48 2.33 -6.97
CA SER A 396 6.81 3.63 -7.03
C SER A 396 7.57 4.71 -6.23
N ILE A 397 8.09 4.37 -5.04
CA ILE A 397 8.87 5.28 -4.19
C ILE A 397 10.17 5.71 -4.90
N PHE A 398 10.89 4.76 -5.51
CA PHE A 398 12.11 5.06 -6.27
C PHE A 398 11.89 6.01 -7.45
N ARG A 399 10.64 6.19 -7.89
CA ARG A 399 10.30 7.03 -9.06
C ARG A 399 9.96 8.49 -8.69
N TYR A 400 9.83 8.86 -7.40
CA TYR A 400 9.47 10.19 -6.78
C TYR A 400 8.26 10.94 -7.36
N PHE A 401 7.69 10.51 -8.48
CA PHE A 401 6.64 11.23 -9.21
C PHE A 401 5.43 10.36 -9.49
N VAL A 402 5.28 9.24 -8.78
CA VAL A 402 4.07 8.41 -8.85
C VAL A 402 3.06 8.96 -7.85
N THR A 403 2.29 9.93 -8.30
CA THR A 403 1.20 10.54 -7.51
C THR A 403 0.08 9.52 -7.25
N TYR A 404 -0.08 8.54 -8.14
CA TYR A 404 -1.09 7.49 -8.03
C TYR A 404 -0.53 6.14 -8.47
N ILE A 405 -0.81 5.08 -7.69
CA ILE A 405 -0.61 3.69 -8.11
C ILE A 405 -2.00 3.16 -8.46
N PRO A 406 -2.48 3.34 -9.70
CA PRO A 406 -3.72 2.73 -10.13
C PRO A 406 -3.56 1.21 -10.15
N MET A 407 -4.11 0.56 -9.13
CA MET A 407 -4.36 -0.88 -9.16
C MET A 407 -5.73 -1.11 -9.78
N LYS A 408 -5.77 -1.88 -10.87
CA LYS A 408 -7.01 -2.35 -11.46
C LYS A 408 -7.10 -3.86 -11.32
N TYR A 409 -8.33 -4.33 -11.35
CA TYR A 409 -8.71 -5.70 -11.11
C TYR A 409 -9.05 -6.33 -12.45
N VAL A 410 -8.39 -7.45 -12.76
CA VAL A 410 -8.65 -8.30 -13.92
C VAL A 410 -9.12 -9.65 -13.40
N VAL A 411 -10.21 -10.17 -13.96
CA VAL A 411 -10.80 -11.47 -13.61
C VAL A 411 -10.93 -12.32 -14.86
#